data_AF-Q02WV7-F1
#
_entry.id   AF-Q02WV7-F1
#
_cell.length_a   1.000
_cell.length_b   1.000
_cell.length_c   1.000
_cell.angle_alpha   90.00
_cell.angle_beta   90.00
_cell.angle_gamma   90.00
#
_symmetry.space_group_name_H-M   'P 1'
#
loop_
_entity.id
_entity.type
_entity.pdbx_description
1 polymer ?
#
loop_
_entity_poly.entity_id
_entity_poly.type
_entity_poly.pdbx_seq_one_letter_code
_entity_poly.pdbx_strand_id
1 'polypeptide(L)'
;MKTIDKGTLTRTILLWLAILNQVLTALGKNPLPLDDNTVSTLITAVFALWAWWKNNDFTHAAKKGTELTKSLKNGDSVQVVKASDADHEFTEGGRMMSSIENMIAWMQARKGKVTYSMTSRMGPTSYDCSSSVFFAMIAGGFLSVGSMGNTETLFGMSGTKLKEISRGEVQRGDIFISGTPGGSAGSDGHTGIFLSNGSFIHCSYTHNRIAIDTNDAYMSTRLPHHFYRIVGSGSANTDDKPQMVTLNLDGQFGNATAKRLQEYFDTAGKDGVISHQYKQTFNQNIYAAQFDSSLTGSNVVKALQRFLGIGQDGLFGQATIKALQKHLGTTQDGIISPVSDSVRELQRRLNANKL
;
A
#
# COMPACT_ATOMS: atom_id res chain seq x y z
N MET A 1 9.65 9.24 -11.17
CA MET A 1 9.58 10.34 -12.16
C MET A 1 10.99 10.73 -12.49
N LYS A 2 11.42 10.63 -13.76
CA LYS A 2 12.72 11.17 -14.19
C LYS A 2 12.66 12.68 -13.95
N THR A 3 13.59 13.22 -13.16
CA THR A 3 13.72 14.66 -12.97
C THR A 3 14.01 15.26 -14.34
N ILE A 4 13.09 16.07 -14.85
CA ILE A 4 13.31 16.84 -16.08
C ILE A 4 14.51 17.75 -15.82
N ASP A 5 15.54 17.62 -16.64
CA ASP A 5 16.73 18.45 -16.55
C ASP A 5 16.35 19.94 -16.65
N LYS A 6 17.00 20.80 -15.86
CA LYS A 6 16.69 22.23 -15.80
C LYS A 6 16.81 22.88 -17.18
N GLY A 7 17.79 22.45 -17.99
CA GLY A 7 17.95 22.91 -19.37
C GLY A 7 16.82 22.45 -20.29
N THR A 8 16.29 21.25 -20.08
CA THR A 8 15.13 20.74 -20.83
C THR A 8 13.87 21.54 -20.54
N LEU A 9 13.61 21.86 -19.26
CA LEU A 9 12.45 22.67 -18.87
C LEU A 9 12.53 24.09 -19.45
N THR A 10 13.69 24.75 -19.36
CA THR A 10 13.90 26.09 -19.95
C THR A 10 13.64 26.09 -21.45
N ARG A 11 14.14 25.08 -22.18
CA ARG A 11 13.90 24.93 -23.63
C ARG A 11 12.43 24.73 -23.96
N THR A 12 11.70 23.93 -23.17
CA THR A 12 10.27 23.72 -23.37
C THR A 12 9.45 25.00 -23.13
N ILE A 13 9.78 25.78 -22.10
CA ILE A 13 9.08 27.05 -21.81
C ILE A 13 9.34 28.08 -22.92
N LEU A 14 10.59 28.23 -23.37
CA LEU A 14 10.95 29.12 -24.48
C LEU A 14 10.24 28.73 -25.78
N LEU A 15 10.13 27.42 -26.05
CA LEU A 15 9.39 26.93 -27.22
C LEU A 15 7.92 27.35 -27.19
N TRP A 16 7.25 27.21 -26.04
CA TRP A 16 5.85 27.63 -25.90
C TRP A 16 5.67 29.14 -25.98
N LEU A 17 6.60 29.94 -25.43
CA LEU A 17 6.59 31.40 -25.56
C LEU A 17 6.80 31.84 -27.02
N ALA A 18 7.65 31.16 -27.78
CA ALA A 18 7.84 31.42 -29.20
C ALA A 18 6.57 31.10 -30.01
N ILE A 19 5.91 29.97 -29.73
CA ILE A 19 4.63 29.59 -30.35
C ILE A 19 3.55 30.63 -30.02
N LEU A 20 3.48 31.09 -28.77
CA LEU A 20 2.52 32.11 -28.34
C LEU A 20 2.76 33.44 -29.07
N ASN A 21 4.02 33.87 -29.21
CA ASN A 21 4.36 35.07 -29.96
C ASN A 21 4.00 34.94 -31.45
N GLN A 22 4.16 33.75 -32.06
CA GLN A 22 3.71 33.49 -33.43
C GLN A 22 2.18 33.63 -33.55
N VAL A 23 1.42 33.11 -32.59
CA VAL A 23 -0.05 33.23 -32.56
C VAL A 23 -0.49 34.68 -32.33
N LEU A 24 0.13 35.41 -31.40
CA LEU A 24 -0.19 36.83 -31.15
C LEU A 24 0.08 37.70 -32.39
N THR A 25 1.20 37.47 -33.06
CA THR A 25 1.56 38.16 -34.30
C THR A 25 0.56 37.84 -35.41
N ALA A 26 0.15 36.57 -35.55
CA ALA A 26 -0.87 36.16 -36.52
C ALA A 26 -2.25 36.80 -36.25
N LEU A 27 -2.54 37.14 -35.00
CA LEU A 27 -3.76 37.83 -34.57
C LEU A 27 -3.61 39.37 -34.57
N GLY A 28 -2.52 39.92 -35.10
CA GLY A 28 -2.27 41.36 -35.18
C GLY A 28 -2.00 42.04 -33.83
N LYS A 29 -1.63 41.27 -32.79
CA LYS A 29 -1.28 41.78 -31.47
C LYS A 29 0.23 41.93 -31.31
N ASN A 30 0.66 42.90 -30.50
CA ASN A 30 2.08 43.16 -30.26
C ASN A 30 2.75 41.93 -29.61
N PRO A 31 3.89 41.45 -30.16
CA PRO A 31 4.60 40.31 -29.59
C PRO A 31 5.21 40.66 -28.23
N LEU A 32 5.31 39.67 -27.35
CA LEU A 32 5.90 39.85 -26.03
C LEU A 32 7.43 40.06 -26.17
N PRO A 33 8.02 41.06 -25.48
CA PRO A 33 9.46 41.25 -25.46
C PRO A 33 10.12 40.08 -24.72
N LEU A 34 11.08 39.42 -25.37
CA LEU A 34 11.82 38.26 -24.84
C LEU A 34 13.27 38.67 -24.52
N ASP A 35 13.47 39.66 -23.67
CA ASP A 35 14.78 39.95 -23.07
C ASP A 35 15.01 39.09 -21.82
N ASP A 36 16.27 38.80 -21.50
CA ASP A 36 16.64 37.81 -20.46
C ASP A 36 16.06 38.12 -19.07
N ASN A 37 15.89 39.41 -18.75
CA ASN A 37 15.27 39.85 -17.50
C ASN A 37 13.74 39.60 -17.48
N THR A 38 13.07 39.76 -18.63
CA THR A 38 11.63 39.48 -18.76
C THR A 38 11.34 37.98 -18.76
N VAL A 39 12.21 37.15 -19.34
CA VAL A 39 12.07 35.68 -19.32
C VAL A 39 12.12 35.12 -17.91
N SER A 40 13.07 35.58 -17.08
CA SER A 40 13.17 35.16 -15.67
C SER A 40 11.94 35.58 -14.86
N THR A 41 11.44 36.79 -15.11
CA THR A 41 10.24 37.33 -14.47
C THR A 41 8.98 36.56 -14.90
N LEU A 42 8.87 36.19 -16.18
CA LEU A 42 7.77 35.37 -16.70
C LEU A 42 7.78 33.95 -16.15
N ILE A 43 8.95 33.32 -16.02
CA ILE A 43 9.08 32.00 -15.39
C ILE A 43 8.63 32.08 -13.93
N THR A 44 9.10 33.09 -13.19
CA THR A 44 8.69 33.32 -11.80
C THR A 44 7.19 33.60 -11.69
N ALA A 45 6.62 34.38 -12.62
CA ALA A 45 5.19 34.67 -12.68
C ALA A 45 4.39 33.41 -13.02
N VAL A 46 4.86 32.52 -13.90
CA VAL A 46 4.22 31.23 -14.20
C VAL A 46 4.27 30.31 -12.99
N PHE A 47 5.40 30.25 -12.27
CA PHE A 47 5.47 29.49 -11.01
C PHE A 47 4.60 30.09 -9.92
N ALA A 48 4.55 31.42 -9.80
CA ALA A 48 3.69 32.12 -8.86
C ALA A 48 2.21 31.91 -9.22
N LEU A 49 1.82 31.94 -10.49
CA LEU A 49 0.48 31.65 -10.97
C LEU A 49 0.12 30.17 -10.80
N TRP A 50 1.06 29.25 -11.02
CA TRP A 50 0.86 27.82 -10.79
C TRP A 50 0.73 27.49 -9.30
N ALA A 51 1.60 28.06 -8.47
CA ALA A 51 1.52 27.95 -7.02
C ALA A 51 0.27 28.63 -6.48
N TRP A 52 -0.08 29.82 -6.97
CA TRP A 52 -1.31 30.54 -6.66
C TRP A 52 -2.54 29.77 -7.11
N TRP A 53 -2.56 29.15 -8.29
CA TRP A 53 -3.66 28.30 -8.75
C TRP A 53 -3.80 27.03 -7.91
N LYS A 54 -2.68 26.46 -7.45
CA LYS A 54 -2.68 25.37 -6.47
C LYS A 54 -3.15 25.81 -5.08
N ASN A 55 -2.89 27.06 -4.69
CA ASN A 55 -3.24 27.62 -3.38
C ASN A 55 -4.59 28.35 -3.33
N ASN A 56 -5.17 28.77 -4.45
CA ASN A 56 -6.43 29.50 -4.52
C ASN A 56 -7.50 28.69 -5.29
N ASP A 57 -8.27 27.93 -4.52
CA ASP A 57 -9.73 27.74 -4.60
C ASP A 57 -10.45 27.37 -5.92
N PHE A 58 -9.80 26.73 -6.89
CA PHE A 58 -10.51 26.05 -8.01
C PHE A 58 -10.61 24.53 -7.88
N THR A 59 -9.96 23.92 -6.89
CA THR A 59 -10.09 22.48 -6.63
C THR A 59 -11.06 22.21 -5.48
N HIS A 60 -11.84 21.13 -5.57
CA HIS A 60 -12.78 20.70 -4.53
C HIS A 60 -12.13 20.52 -3.15
N ALA A 61 -10.83 20.24 -3.12
CA ALA A 61 -10.04 20.09 -1.90
C ALA A 61 -9.69 21.44 -1.24
N ALA A 62 -9.44 22.48 -2.02
CA ALA A 62 -9.11 23.81 -1.50
C ALA A 62 -10.32 24.49 -0.85
N LYS A 63 -11.50 24.40 -1.48
CA LYS A 63 -12.77 24.92 -0.92
C LYS A 63 -13.09 24.33 0.45
N LYS A 64 -12.90 23.01 0.60
CA LYS A 64 -13.05 22.31 1.90
C LYS A 64 -12.02 22.75 2.95
N GLY A 65 -10.80 23.11 2.53
CA GLY A 65 -9.76 23.64 3.41
C GLY A 65 -10.05 25.06 3.91
N THR A 66 -10.60 25.92 3.04
CA THR A 66 -10.99 27.29 3.40
C THR A 66 -12.21 27.31 4.34
N GLU A 67 -13.20 26.44 4.10
CA GLU A 67 -14.35 26.26 5.00
C GLU A 67 -13.94 25.68 6.37
N LEU A 68 -13.01 24.72 6.39
CA LEU A 68 -12.42 24.17 7.62
C LEU A 68 -11.66 25.24 8.43
N THR A 69 -10.91 26.11 7.74
CA THR A 69 -10.15 27.18 8.42
C THR A 69 -11.06 28.27 8.99
N LYS A 70 -12.19 28.57 8.32
CA LYS A 70 -13.19 29.51 8.83
C LYS A 70 -13.97 28.95 10.02
N SER A 71 -14.36 27.68 9.99
CA SER A 71 -15.09 27.03 11.10
C SER A 71 -14.21 26.84 12.34
N LEU A 72 -12.93 26.50 12.18
CA LEU A 72 -11.97 26.42 13.30
C LEU A 72 -11.71 27.79 13.97
N LYS A 73 -11.71 28.90 13.22
CA LYS A 73 -11.55 30.25 13.78
C LYS A 73 -12.78 30.75 14.54
N ASN A 74 -13.96 30.20 14.25
CA ASN A 74 -15.21 30.53 14.95
C ASN A 74 -15.49 29.61 16.15
N GLY A 75 -14.58 28.70 16.48
CA GLY A 75 -14.69 27.82 17.65
C GLY A 75 -15.50 26.55 17.43
N ASP A 76 -15.91 26.25 16.19
CA ASP A 76 -16.62 25.02 15.87
C ASP A 76 -15.65 23.84 15.77
N SER A 77 -15.98 22.72 16.41
CA SER A 77 -15.24 21.46 16.31
C SER A 77 -15.57 20.78 14.98
N VAL A 78 -14.62 20.77 14.04
CA VAL A 78 -14.83 20.24 12.69
C VAL A 78 -14.27 18.82 12.56
N GLN A 79 -15.16 17.88 12.25
CA GLN A 79 -14.83 16.49 11.88
C GLN A 79 -14.30 16.45 10.44
N VAL A 80 -13.04 16.03 10.24
CA VAL A 80 -12.49 15.80 8.90
C VAL A 80 -12.88 14.39 8.44
N VAL A 81 -14.04 14.28 7.79
CA VAL A 81 -14.52 13.03 7.18
C VAL A 81 -13.94 12.93 5.76
N LYS A 82 -13.12 11.91 5.49
CA LYS A 82 -12.88 11.44 4.11
C LYS A 82 -14.14 10.72 3.66
N ALA A 83 -14.63 11.05 2.47
CA ALA A 83 -15.80 10.39 1.89
C ALA A 83 -15.51 8.89 1.69
N SER A 84 -16.05 8.09 2.59
CA SER A 84 -16.51 6.72 2.35
C SER A 84 -17.54 6.42 3.44
N ASP A 85 -18.82 6.62 3.12
CA ASP A 85 -19.94 5.97 3.80
C ASP A 85 -19.74 4.44 3.65
N ALA A 86 -20.00 3.54 4.57
CA ALA A 86 -20.58 3.49 5.91
C ALA A 86 -19.81 2.34 6.65
N ASP A 87 -19.72 2.19 7.97
CA ASP A 87 -20.77 1.94 8.95
C ASP A 87 -20.20 2.28 10.34
N HIS A 88 -21.04 2.85 11.20
CA HIS A 88 -20.71 3.13 12.60
C HIS A 88 -20.44 1.84 13.39
N GLU A 89 -19.27 1.75 14.01
CA GLU A 89 -19.12 1.05 15.29
C GLU A 89 -18.71 2.07 16.36
N PHE A 90 -19.53 2.13 17.42
CA PHE A 90 -19.39 3.05 18.54
C PHE A 90 -18.00 2.88 19.17
N THR A 91 -17.22 3.97 19.18
CA THR A 91 -15.92 4.04 19.85
C THR A 91 -16.13 4.37 21.32
N GLU A 92 -15.79 3.44 22.21
CA GLU A 92 -15.27 3.82 23.52
C GLU A 92 -13.78 4.17 23.35
N GLY A 93 -13.46 5.47 23.52
CA GLY A 93 -12.12 5.91 23.94
C GLY A 93 -10.99 5.91 22.91
N GLY A 94 -11.08 6.75 21.87
CA GLY A 94 -9.97 7.59 21.38
C GLY A 94 -8.56 7.01 21.12
N ARG A 95 -8.38 5.71 20.90
CA ARG A 95 -7.07 5.12 20.54
C ARG A 95 -7.13 4.54 19.12
N MET A 96 -6.31 5.09 18.22
CA MET A 96 -6.08 4.51 16.88
C MET A 96 -5.62 3.05 17.06
N MET A 97 -6.41 2.09 16.58
CA MET A 97 -6.06 0.67 16.67
C MET A 97 -4.74 0.43 15.92
N SER A 98 -3.80 -0.25 16.57
CA SER A 98 -2.51 -0.59 15.98
C SER A 98 -2.69 -1.58 14.82
N SER A 99 -2.02 -1.34 13.69
CA SER A 99 -2.20 -2.10 12.46
C SER A 99 -0.85 -2.43 11.81
N ILE A 100 -0.56 -3.73 11.71
CA ILE A 100 0.59 -4.27 10.96
C ILE A 100 0.52 -3.84 9.49
N GLU A 101 -0.69 -3.76 8.92
CA GLU A 101 -0.85 -3.36 7.52
C GLU A 101 -0.54 -1.89 7.29
N ASN A 102 -0.86 -1.00 8.23
CA ASN A 102 -0.46 0.41 8.14
C ASN A 102 1.07 0.56 8.22
N MET A 103 1.73 -0.24 9.06
CA MET A 103 3.19 -0.31 9.13
C MET A 103 3.80 -0.76 7.80
N ILE A 104 3.31 -1.85 7.23
CA ILE A 104 3.82 -2.38 5.96
C ILE A 104 3.49 -1.45 4.79
N ALA A 105 2.29 -0.86 4.76
CA ALA A 105 1.87 0.11 3.75
C ALA A 105 2.80 1.33 3.72
N TRP A 106 3.26 1.79 4.89
CA TRP A 106 4.22 2.89 4.98
C TRP A 106 5.55 2.56 4.27
N MET A 107 6.06 1.35 4.46
CA MET A 107 7.28 0.87 3.79
C MET A 107 7.06 0.70 2.28
N GLN A 108 5.96 0.05 1.89
CA GLN A 108 5.62 -0.18 0.49
C GLN A 108 5.44 1.12 -0.30
N ALA A 109 4.82 2.13 0.30
CA ALA A 109 4.62 3.43 -0.33
C ALA A 109 5.94 4.11 -0.74
N ARG A 110 7.03 3.81 -0.04
CA ARG A 110 8.38 4.39 -0.20
C ARG A 110 9.36 3.47 -0.91
N LYS A 111 8.99 2.22 -1.18
CA LYS A 111 9.80 1.25 -1.92
C LYS A 111 10.27 1.85 -3.25
N GLY A 112 11.59 1.89 -3.46
CA GLY A 112 12.22 2.44 -4.66
C GLY A 112 12.08 3.96 -4.88
N LYS A 113 11.53 4.71 -3.91
CA LYS A 113 11.29 6.17 -4.03
C LYS A 113 12.17 7.01 -3.10
N VAL A 114 12.92 6.36 -2.22
CA VAL A 114 13.75 7.00 -1.18
C VAL A 114 15.15 6.39 -1.24
N THR A 115 16.16 7.11 -0.76
CA THR A 115 17.54 6.64 -0.68
C THR A 115 17.92 6.20 0.73
N TYR A 116 19.03 5.47 0.85
CA TYR A 116 19.59 5.13 2.15
C TYR A 116 20.47 6.26 2.67
N SER A 117 20.29 6.67 3.93
CA SER A 117 21.17 7.64 4.59
C SER A 117 21.12 7.50 6.10
N MET A 118 22.28 7.36 6.74
CA MET A 118 22.41 7.37 8.21
C MET A 118 22.44 8.79 8.78
N THR A 119 22.79 9.79 7.97
CA THR A 119 22.85 11.20 8.37
C THR A 119 21.52 11.91 8.13
N SER A 120 20.89 11.66 6.98
CA SER A 120 19.59 12.21 6.59
C SER A 120 18.49 11.15 6.75
N ARG A 121 18.39 10.56 7.93
CA ARG A 121 17.54 9.38 8.20
C ARG A 121 16.07 9.67 8.55
N MET A 122 15.68 10.94 8.58
CA MET A 122 14.37 11.37 9.12
C MET A 122 13.33 11.68 8.03
N GLY A 123 13.61 11.30 6.78
CA GLY A 123 12.78 11.62 5.64
C GLY A 123 12.93 13.08 5.15
N PRO A 124 12.11 13.48 4.17
CA PRO A 124 11.14 12.65 3.46
C PRO A 124 11.78 11.78 2.38
N THR A 125 12.98 12.13 1.90
CA THR A 125 13.63 11.51 0.73
C THR A 125 14.61 10.39 1.07
N SER A 126 15.01 10.25 2.33
CA SER A 126 15.97 9.25 2.77
C SER A 126 15.74 8.78 4.19
N TYR A 127 16.14 7.53 4.43
CA TYR A 127 16.02 6.82 5.69
C TYR A 127 17.21 5.87 5.84
N ASP A 128 17.51 5.42 7.04
CA ASP A 128 18.33 4.22 7.26
C ASP A 128 17.47 3.01 7.63
N CYS A 129 18.11 1.87 7.88
CA CYS A 129 17.44 0.62 8.23
C CYS A 129 16.50 0.80 9.43
N SER A 130 17.01 1.30 10.55
CA SER A 130 16.24 1.43 11.79
C SER A 130 15.20 2.55 11.73
N SER A 131 15.51 3.72 11.19
CA SER A 131 14.54 4.82 11.07
C SER A 131 13.36 4.41 10.20
N SER A 132 13.59 3.66 9.11
CA SER A 132 12.50 3.16 8.27
C SER A 132 11.56 2.24 9.04
N VAL A 133 12.09 1.37 9.92
CA VAL A 133 11.28 0.52 10.81
C VAL A 133 10.55 1.34 11.87
N PHE A 134 11.21 2.33 12.50
CA PHE A 134 10.57 3.22 13.48
C PHE A 134 9.39 4.00 12.89
N PHE A 135 9.58 4.64 11.73
CA PHE A 135 8.48 5.35 11.07
C PHE A 135 7.36 4.41 10.65
N ALA A 136 7.68 3.20 10.21
CA ALA A 136 6.68 2.18 9.89
C ALA A 136 5.90 1.78 11.15
N MET A 137 6.57 1.52 12.27
CA MET A 137 5.91 1.18 13.55
C MET A 137 5.06 2.35 14.09
N ILE A 138 5.49 3.60 13.91
CA ILE A 138 4.69 4.79 14.23
C ILE A 138 3.45 4.87 13.33
N ALA A 139 3.59 4.65 12.02
CA ALA A 139 2.47 4.62 11.08
C ALA A 139 1.50 3.47 11.40
N GLY A 140 2.01 2.35 11.92
CA GLY A 140 1.22 1.23 12.43
C GLY A 140 0.61 1.46 13.81
N GLY A 141 0.87 2.59 14.47
CA GLY A 141 0.35 2.88 15.82
C GLY A 141 0.98 2.04 16.94
N PHE A 142 2.09 1.34 16.68
CA PHE A 142 2.81 0.55 17.68
C PHE A 142 3.75 1.40 18.54
N LEU A 143 4.17 2.54 17.99
CA LEU A 143 5.01 3.54 18.64
C LEU A 143 4.36 4.92 18.54
N SER A 144 4.60 5.76 19.54
CA SER A 144 4.13 7.15 19.56
C SER A 144 4.96 8.01 18.61
N VAL A 145 4.31 9.00 17.98
CA VAL A 145 5.03 9.99 17.16
C VAL A 145 6.12 10.65 18.00
N GLY A 146 7.33 10.75 17.45
CA GLY A 146 8.50 11.32 18.15
C GLY A 146 9.38 10.30 18.88
N SER A 147 8.97 9.03 19.00
CA SER A 147 9.76 7.98 19.66
C SER A 147 10.88 7.40 18.77
N MET A 148 11.51 8.24 17.96
CA MET A 148 12.51 7.81 16.98
C MET A 148 13.76 7.30 17.68
N GLY A 149 14.24 6.13 17.26
CA GLY A 149 15.45 5.52 17.79
C GLY A 149 16.35 4.98 16.69
N ASN A 150 17.20 4.03 17.09
CA ASN A 150 18.13 3.30 16.23
C ASN A 150 18.03 1.79 16.50
N THR A 151 18.93 1.01 15.91
CA THR A 151 18.96 -0.46 16.06
C THR A 151 19.12 -0.90 17.52
N GLU A 152 19.91 -0.19 18.32
CA GLU A 152 20.03 -0.44 19.78
C GLU A 152 18.73 -0.18 20.52
N THR A 153 18.00 0.86 20.12
CA THR A 153 16.69 1.15 20.69
C THR A 153 15.70 0.02 20.38
N LEU A 154 15.76 -0.59 19.19
CA LEU A 154 14.95 -1.76 18.86
C LEU A 154 15.33 -2.98 19.70
N PHE A 155 16.63 -3.27 19.88
CA PHE A 155 17.06 -4.33 20.81
C PHE A 155 16.57 -4.09 22.24
N GLY A 156 16.65 -2.85 22.72
CA GLY A 156 16.15 -2.45 24.05
C GLY A 156 14.63 -2.56 24.22
N MET A 157 13.87 -2.73 23.12
CA MET A 157 12.43 -3.01 23.17
C MET A 157 12.10 -4.49 23.38
N SER A 158 13.10 -5.38 23.31
CA SER A 158 12.93 -6.80 23.62
C SER A 158 12.37 -6.97 25.04
N GLY A 159 11.37 -7.83 25.19
CA GLY A 159 10.67 -8.07 26.46
C GLY A 159 9.61 -7.03 26.83
N THR A 160 9.48 -5.93 26.07
CA THR A 160 8.43 -4.91 26.32
C THR A 160 7.51 -4.72 25.13
N LYS A 161 8.01 -4.13 24.04
CA LYS A 161 7.27 -3.89 22.79
C LYS A 161 7.54 -4.95 21.73
N LEU A 162 8.63 -5.70 21.90
CA LEU A 162 9.05 -6.77 21.00
C LEU A 162 9.20 -8.06 21.81
N LYS A 163 8.54 -9.13 21.36
CA LYS A 163 8.73 -10.49 21.88
C LYS A 163 9.68 -11.21 20.93
N GLU A 164 10.81 -11.70 21.44
CA GLU A 164 11.72 -12.52 20.64
C GLU A 164 11.05 -13.84 20.23
N ILE A 165 11.28 -14.25 18.98
CA ILE A 165 10.75 -15.47 18.37
C ILE A 165 11.86 -16.17 17.58
N SER A 166 11.66 -17.44 17.26
CA SER A 166 12.57 -18.18 16.38
C SER A 166 12.35 -17.81 14.90
N ARG A 167 13.36 -18.04 14.06
CA ARG A 167 13.27 -17.84 12.60
C ARG A 167 12.11 -18.62 11.96
N GLY A 168 11.78 -19.80 12.51
CA GLY A 168 10.71 -20.67 12.00
C GLY A 168 9.30 -20.12 12.27
N GLU A 169 9.13 -19.34 13.34
CA GLU A 169 7.87 -18.71 13.75
C GLU A 169 7.58 -17.40 13.01
N VAL A 170 8.55 -16.90 12.23
CA VAL A 170 8.44 -15.63 11.53
C VAL A 170 7.22 -15.60 10.62
N GLN A 171 6.42 -14.55 10.79
CA GLN A 171 5.28 -14.23 9.96
C GLN A 171 5.31 -12.77 9.49
N ARG A 172 4.35 -12.43 8.63
CA ARG A 172 4.15 -11.07 8.17
C ARG A 172 4.00 -10.11 9.35
N GLY A 173 4.74 -9.00 9.31
CA GLY A 173 4.73 -7.98 10.37
C GLY A 173 5.78 -8.18 11.47
N ASP A 174 6.40 -9.35 11.55
CA ASP A 174 7.55 -9.54 12.45
C ASP A 174 8.75 -8.72 11.94
N ILE A 175 9.68 -8.41 12.84
CA ILE A 175 10.86 -7.59 12.59
C ILE A 175 12.10 -8.46 12.75
N PHE A 176 13.03 -8.41 11.81
CA PHE A 176 14.38 -8.91 12.08
C PHE A 176 15.27 -7.77 12.55
N ILE A 177 16.20 -8.08 13.44
CA ILE A 177 17.30 -7.21 13.83
C ILE A 177 18.58 -8.02 13.72
N SER A 178 19.50 -7.57 12.89
CA SER A 178 20.81 -8.17 12.73
C SER A 178 21.85 -7.33 13.45
N GLY A 179 22.65 -7.95 14.30
CA GLY A 179 23.67 -7.28 15.11
C GLY A 179 23.71 -7.81 16.53
N THR A 180 24.69 -7.37 17.30
CA THR A 180 24.84 -7.72 18.72
C THR A 180 24.26 -6.61 19.61
N PRO A 181 23.36 -6.92 20.57
CA PRO A 181 22.89 -5.94 21.54
C PRO A 181 24.06 -5.21 22.23
N GLY A 182 24.01 -3.89 22.30
CA GLY A 182 25.08 -3.04 22.83
C GLY A 182 26.20 -2.69 21.85
N GLY A 183 26.13 -3.17 20.59
CA GLY A 183 27.18 -3.00 19.58
C GLY A 183 26.70 -2.82 18.14
N SER A 184 25.41 -2.56 17.94
CA SER A 184 24.72 -2.44 16.64
C SER A 184 24.37 -1.00 16.26
N ALA A 185 25.02 -0.01 16.88
CA ALA A 185 24.89 1.38 16.47
C ALA A 185 25.57 1.62 15.12
N GLY A 186 25.10 2.62 14.36
CA GLY A 186 25.69 2.93 13.07
C GLY A 186 25.58 1.75 12.09
N SER A 187 26.68 1.45 11.39
CA SER A 187 26.76 0.41 10.36
C SER A 187 26.78 -1.03 10.89
N ASP A 188 26.90 -1.21 12.21
CA ASP A 188 27.07 -2.52 12.84
C ASP A 188 25.72 -3.21 13.15
N GLY A 189 24.62 -2.62 12.68
CA GLY A 189 23.28 -3.16 12.80
C GLY A 189 22.48 -3.07 11.51
N HIS A 190 21.49 -3.95 11.36
CA HIS A 190 20.55 -3.92 10.25
C HIS A 190 19.17 -4.41 10.67
N THR A 191 18.11 -3.94 10.02
CA THR A 191 16.74 -4.31 10.40
C THR A 191 15.76 -4.10 9.25
N GLY A 192 14.62 -4.79 9.34
CA GLY A 192 13.53 -4.70 8.39
C GLY A 192 12.32 -5.48 8.87
N ILE A 193 11.26 -5.48 8.06
CA ILE A 193 9.95 -6.03 8.40
C ILE A 193 9.63 -7.19 7.46
N PHE A 194 9.22 -8.33 7.99
CA PHE A 194 8.78 -9.46 7.18
C PHE A 194 7.45 -9.17 6.49
N LEU A 195 7.40 -9.47 5.20
CA LEU A 195 6.17 -9.48 4.39
C LEU A 195 5.52 -10.88 4.36
N SER A 196 6.34 -11.91 4.57
CA SER A 196 6.02 -13.32 4.75
C SER A 196 7.24 -14.03 5.36
N ASN A 197 7.15 -15.32 5.66
CA ASN A 197 8.32 -16.10 6.11
C ASN A 197 9.48 -16.13 5.07
N GLY A 198 9.16 -15.96 3.78
CA GLY A 198 10.14 -15.97 2.69
C GLY A 198 10.49 -14.61 2.10
N SER A 199 10.01 -13.49 2.66
CA SER A 199 10.30 -12.16 2.13
C SER A 199 10.20 -11.06 3.17
N PHE A 200 11.01 -10.02 3.02
CA PHE A 200 11.05 -8.88 3.91
C PHE A 200 11.29 -7.57 3.16
N ILE A 201 10.88 -6.46 3.75
CA ILE A 201 11.06 -5.11 3.25
C ILE A 201 11.97 -4.33 4.20
N HIS A 202 12.96 -3.62 3.64
CA HIS A 202 13.97 -2.95 4.45
C HIS A 202 14.62 -1.80 3.68
N CYS A 203 15.20 -0.83 4.41
CA CYS A 203 16.07 0.18 3.83
C CYS A 203 17.52 -0.23 4.01
N SER A 204 18.29 -0.36 2.93
CA SER A 204 19.68 -0.83 2.99
C SER A 204 20.64 0.01 2.16
N TYR A 205 21.88 0.07 2.61
CA TYR A 205 22.98 0.72 1.92
C TYR A 205 23.24 0.09 0.55
N THR A 206 23.26 -1.24 0.48
CA THR A 206 23.51 -2.02 -0.75
C THR A 206 22.51 -1.70 -1.85
N HIS A 207 21.22 -1.59 -1.51
CA HIS A 207 20.19 -1.21 -2.46
C HIS A 207 20.09 0.31 -2.65
N ASN A 208 20.66 1.10 -1.73
CA ASN A 208 20.48 2.55 -1.61
C ASN A 208 19.00 2.98 -1.72
N ARG A 209 18.09 2.21 -1.12
CA ARG A 209 16.63 2.42 -1.14
C ARG A 209 15.92 1.51 -0.15
N ILE A 210 14.61 1.72 0.00
CA ILE A 210 13.71 0.68 0.50
C ILE A 210 13.47 -0.34 -0.61
N ALA A 211 13.78 -1.60 -0.35
CA ALA A 211 13.66 -2.74 -1.27
C ALA A 211 13.02 -3.95 -0.58
N ILE A 212 12.59 -4.92 -1.39
CA ILE A 212 12.12 -6.23 -0.91
C ILE A 212 13.13 -7.26 -1.33
N ASP A 213 13.49 -8.14 -0.40
CA ASP A 213 14.35 -9.28 -0.65
C ASP A 213 13.67 -10.57 -0.19
N THR A 214 14.07 -11.68 -0.81
CA THR A 214 13.54 -13.03 -0.56
C THR A 214 14.61 -14.00 -0.08
N ASN A 215 15.80 -13.48 0.25
CA ASN A 215 16.93 -14.27 0.72
C ASN A 215 17.51 -13.65 1.99
N ASP A 216 17.60 -14.44 3.05
CA ASP A 216 18.09 -14.02 4.36
C ASP A 216 19.54 -13.48 4.33
N ALA A 217 20.32 -13.77 3.28
CA ALA A 217 21.63 -13.15 3.07
C ALA A 217 21.58 -11.60 3.04
N TYR A 218 20.46 -11.01 2.62
CA TYR A 218 20.24 -9.56 2.61
C TYR A 218 19.86 -8.99 3.98
N MET A 219 19.71 -9.84 5.01
CA MET A 219 19.65 -9.43 6.42
C MET A 219 21.04 -9.16 7.01
N SER A 220 22.13 -9.25 6.22
CA SER A 220 23.55 -9.20 6.62
C SER A 220 24.10 -10.56 7.00
N THR A 221 24.95 -11.13 6.14
CA THR A 221 25.65 -12.40 6.39
C THR A 221 26.73 -12.32 7.48
N ARG A 222 27.14 -11.10 7.87
CA ARG A 222 28.19 -10.86 8.87
C ARG A 222 27.68 -10.79 10.30
N LEU A 223 26.38 -10.60 10.50
CA LEU A 223 25.80 -10.28 11.80
C LEU A 223 24.85 -11.40 12.24
N PRO A 224 24.76 -11.69 13.56
CA PRO A 224 23.75 -12.61 14.06
C PRO A 224 22.36 -12.03 13.82
N HIS A 225 21.36 -12.88 13.53
CA HIS A 225 19.98 -12.48 13.26
C HIS A 225 19.09 -12.80 14.45
N HIS A 226 18.29 -11.81 14.83
CA HIS A 226 17.27 -11.92 15.87
C HIS A 226 15.91 -11.58 15.26
N PHE A 227 14.85 -12.27 15.70
CA PHE A 227 13.51 -12.14 15.12
C PHE A 227 12.53 -11.77 16.22
N TYR A 228 11.62 -10.84 15.93
CA TYR A 228 10.75 -10.26 16.93
C TYR A 228 9.33 -10.08 16.43
N ARG A 229 8.38 -10.41 17.29
CA ARG A 229 6.96 -10.09 17.13
C ARG A 229 6.59 -8.85 17.93
N ILE A 230 5.87 -7.92 17.31
CA ILE A 230 5.42 -6.71 18.00
C ILE A 230 4.32 -7.06 19.01
N VAL A 231 4.49 -6.62 20.26
CA VAL A 231 3.53 -6.79 21.35
C VAL A 231 2.57 -5.59 21.37
N GLY A 232 1.36 -5.78 20.81
CA GLY A 232 0.30 -4.77 20.80
C GLY A 232 -0.52 -4.75 22.10
N SER A 233 -1.03 -3.58 22.48
CA SER A 233 -2.13 -3.45 23.46
C SER A 233 -3.41 -3.99 22.81
N GLY A 234 -3.55 -5.31 22.85
CA GLY A 234 -4.50 -6.06 22.03
C GLY A 234 -3.86 -7.38 21.65
N SER A 235 -3.40 -8.13 22.66
CA SER A 235 -3.02 -9.53 22.48
C SER A 235 -4.31 -10.30 22.26
N ALA A 236 -4.81 -10.30 21.04
CA ALA A 236 -5.65 -11.37 20.56
C ALA A 236 -4.70 -12.55 20.33
N ASN A 237 -4.91 -13.62 21.07
CA ASN A 237 -4.34 -14.92 20.80
C ASN A 237 -4.81 -15.32 19.39
N THR A 238 -3.97 -15.11 18.38
CA THR A 238 -4.26 -15.54 17.01
C THR A 238 -3.39 -16.75 16.73
N ASP A 239 -4.01 -17.92 16.85
CA ASP A 239 -3.52 -19.14 16.23
C ASP A 239 -3.10 -18.86 14.78
N ASP A 240 -1.94 -19.41 14.42
CA ASP A 240 -1.23 -19.24 13.16
C ASP A 240 -2.12 -19.31 11.91
N LYS A 241 -2.11 -18.24 11.12
CA LYS A 241 -2.26 -18.22 9.64
C LYS A 241 -1.89 -16.83 9.09
N PRO A 242 -1.27 -16.75 7.88
CA PRO A 242 -0.75 -15.51 7.31
C PRO A 242 -1.83 -14.42 7.23
N GLN A 243 -1.50 -13.21 7.69
CA GLN A 243 -2.43 -12.10 7.87
C GLN A 243 -3.21 -11.77 6.57
N MET A 244 -4.51 -12.02 6.66
CA MET A 244 -5.54 -11.86 5.65
C MET A 244 -5.70 -10.39 5.26
N VAL A 245 -5.70 -10.07 3.96
CA VAL A 245 -6.17 -8.76 3.49
C VAL A 245 -7.66 -8.65 3.84
N THR A 246 -8.03 -7.70 4.72
CA THR A 246 -9.43 -7.34 4.93
C THR A 246 -9.97 -6.74 3.62
N LEU A 247 -10.90 -7.44 3.01
CA LEU A 247 -11.55 -7.05 1.77
C LEU A 247 -12.58 -5.96 2.02
N ASN A 248 -12.67 -4.99 1.12
CA ASN A 248 -13.85 -4.13 1.04
C ASN A 248 -15.05 -4.99 0.63
N LEU A 249 -16.22 -4.76 1.23
CA LEU A 249 -17.48 -5.43 0.87
C LEU A 249 -18.13 -4.77 -0.35
N ASP A 250 -17.33 -4.52 -1.39
CA ASP A 250 -17.74 -3.78 -2.58
C ASP A 250 -18.51 -4.63 -3.60
N GLY A 251 -18.55 -5.96 -3.41
CA GLY A 251 -19.20 -6.88 -4.33
C GLY A 251 -18.47 -7.04 -5.67
N GLN A 252 -17.25 -6.53 -5.81
CA GLN A 252 -16.44 -6.66 -7.02
C GLN A 252 -15.44 -7.80 -6.88
N PHE A 253 -15.43 -8.72 -7.84
CA PHE A 253 -14.48 -9.83 -7.83
C PHE A 253 -13.16 -9.40 -8.46
N GLY A 254 -12.45 -8.51 -7.76
CA GLY A 254 -11.11 -8.03 -8.13
C GLY A 254 -9.97 -8.87 -7.55
N ASN A 255 -8.74 -8.43 -7.85
CA ASN A 255 -7.51 -9.16 -7.49
C ASN A 255 -7.36 -9.35 -5.97
N ALA A 256 -7.86 -8.41 -5.15
CA ALA A 256 -7.85 -8.56 -3.69
C ALA A 256 -8.73 -9.74 -3.24
N THR A 257 -9.96 -9.84 -3.76
CA THR A 257 -10.88 -10.96 -3.50
C THR A 257 -10.26 -12.29 -3.94
N ALA A 258 -9.67 -12.34 -5.13
CA ALA A 258 -8.96 -13.52 -5.64
C ALA A 258 -7.77 -13.92 -4.75
N LYS A 259 -6.95 -12.94 -4.34
CA LYS A 259 -5.79 -13.19 -3.49
C LYS A 259 -6.21 -13.72 -2.12
N ARG A 260 -7.26 -13.13 -1.54
CA ARG A 260 -7.77 -13.58 -0.24
C ARG A 260 -8.38 -14.98 -0.31
N LEU A 261 -8.99 -15.35 -1.45
CA LEU A 261 -9.44 -16.72 -1.71
C LEU A 261 -8.25 -17.69 -1.83
N GLN A 262 -7.18 -17.29 -2.53
CA GLN A 262 -5.93 -18.05 -2.60
C GLN A 262 -5.27 -18.24 -1.23
N GLU A 263 -5.33 -17.22 -0.37
CA GLU A 263 -4.87 -17.28 1.03
C GLU A 263 -5.76 -18.22 1.86
N TYR A 264 -7.09 -18.17 1.69
CA TYR A 264 -8.03 -19.02 2.42
C TYR A 264 -7.81 -20.51 2.13
N PHE A 265 -7.62 -20.85 0.85
CA PHE A 265 -7.38 -22.24 0.42
C PHE A 265 -5.90 -22.63 0.39
N ASP A 266 -5.00 -21.74 0.83
CA ASP A 266 -3.55 -21.91 0.79
C ASP A 266 -3.00 -22.40 -0.57
N THR A 267 -3.50 -21.83 -1.67
CA THR A 267 -3.06 -22.20 -3.01
C THR A 267 -1.75 -21.50 -3.38
N ALA A 268 -0.89 -22.16 -4.16
CA ALA A 268 0.35 -21.58 -4.67
C ALA A 268 0.12 -20.33 -5.53
N GLY A 269 1.06 -19.38 -5.52
CA GLY A 269 1.02 -18.15 -6.31
C GLY A 269 0.59 -16.92 -5.49
N LYS A 270 -0.58 -16.98 -4.83
CA LYS A 270 -1.15 -15.88 -4.00
C LYS A 270 -1.01 -14.49 -4.66
N ASP A 271 -1.16 -14.46 -5.98
CA ASP A 271 -0.90 -13.34 -6.88
C ASP A 271 -2.15 -12.49 -7.16
N GLY A 272 -3.31 -12.95 -6.70
CA GLY A 272 -4.60 -12.32 -6.96
C GLY A 272 -5.11 -12.51 -8.39
N VAL A 273 -4.62 -13.51 -9.11
CA VAL A 273 -5.04 -13.82 -10.47
C VAL A 273 -5.78 -15.16 -10.52
N ILE A 274 -6.94 -15.16 -11.16
CA ILE A 274 -7.63 -16.40 -11.52
C ILE A 274 -7.19 -16.78 -12.93
N SER A 275 -6.14 -17.60 -13.03
CA SER A 275 -5.47 -17.95 -14.28
C SER A 275 -6.31 -18.85 -15.21
N HIS A 276 -6.02 -18.81 -16.52
CA HIS A 276 -6.50 -19.79 -17.51
C HIS A 276 -8.03 -19.90 -17.61
N GLN A 277 -8.71 -18.75 -17.60
CA GLN A 277 -10.17 -18.67 -17.69
C GLN A 277 -10.62 -18.44 -19.12
N TYR A 278 -11.83 -18.91 -19.45
CA TYR A 278 -12.49 -18.56 -20.70
C TYR A 278 -13.51 -17.45 -20.46
N LYS A 279 -13.52 -16.41 -21.31
CA LYS A 279 -14.41 -15.26 -21.14
C LYS A 279 -15.82 -15.62 -21.62
N GLN A 280 -16.78 -15.57 -20.70
CA GLN A 280 -18.18 -15.88 -20.94
C GLN A 280 -19.08 -14.82 -20.28
N THR A 281 -20.35 -14.79 -20.67
CA THR A 281 -21.32 -13.79 -20.18
C THR A 281 -21.48 -13.81 -18.66
N PHE A 282 -21.28 -14.97 -18.03
CA PHE A 282 -21.46 -15.15 -16.58
C PHE A 282 -20.21 -14.86 -15.73
N ASN A 283 -18.99 -14.90 -16.30
CA ASN A 283 -17.74 -14.70 -15.54
C ASN A 283 -16.94 -13.46 -15.98
N GLN A 284 -17.43 -12.71 -16.98
CA GLN A 284 -16.76 -11.53 -17.51
C GLN A 284 -16.49 -10.41 -16.48
N ASN A 285 -17.22 -10.40 -15.35
CA ASN A 285 -17.01 -9.43 -14.26
C ASN A 285 -16.12 -9.96 -13.13
N ILE A 286 -15.48 -11.12 -13.33
CA ILE A 286 -14.36 -11.54 -12.49
C ILE A 286 -13.13 -10.76 -12.99
N TYR A 287 -12.94 -9.55 -12.47
CA TYR A 287 -11.86 -8.65 -12.88
C TYR A 287 -10.45 -9.20 -12.59
N ALA A 288 -10.34 -10.17 -11.67
CA ALA A 288 -9.11 -10.92 -11.41
C ALA A 288 -8.82 -12.04 -12.43
N ALA A 289 -9.76 -12.34 -13.34
CA ALA A 289 -9.60 -13.44 -14.28
C ALA A 289 -8.62 -13.08 -15.40
N GLN A 290 -7.63 -13.93 -15.60
CA GLN A 290 -6.81 -13.94 -16.80
C GLN A 290 -7.53 -14.80 -17.85
N PHE A 291 -8.04 -14.14 -18.89
CA PHE A 291 -8.71 -14.82 -19.99
C PHE A 291 -7.71 -15.27 -21.05
N ASP A 292 -7.66 -16.58 -21.33
CA ASP A 292 -6.83 -17.17 -22.38
C ASP A 292 -7.51 -18.39 -23.04
N SER A 293 -6.81 -19.03 -23.98
CA SER A 293 -7.30 -20.18 -24.74
C SER A 293 -6.76 -21.54 -24.28
N SER A 294 -6.00 -21.58 -23.18
CA SER A 294 -5.27 -22.79 -22.75
C SER A 294 -6.14 -23.82 -22.04
N LEU A 295 -7.25 -23.41 -21.42
CA LEU A 295 -8.22 -24.26 -20.71
C LEU A 295 -7.64 -25.18 -19.63
N THR A 296 -6.47 -24.85 -19.07
CA THR A 296 -5.81 -25.68 -18.03
C THR A 296 -6.41 -25.48 -16.64
N GLY A 297 -7.11 -24.35 -16.43
CA GLY A 297 -7.85 -24.00 -15.23
C GLY A 297 -6.97 -23.56 -14.05
N SER A 298 -7.50 -22.67 -13.21
CA SER A 298 -6.80 -22.10 -12.05
C SER A 298 -6.77 -23.07 -10.87
N ASN A 299 -5.63 -23.11 -10.17
CA ASN A 299 -5.46 -23.90 -8.95
C ASN A 299 -6.40 -23.47 -7.81
N VAL A 300 -6.63 -22.17 -7.61
CA VAL A 300 -7.58 -21.67 -6.60
C VAL A 300 -9.02 -22.00 -6.96
N VAL A 301 -9.34 -22.06 -8.25
CA VAL A 301 -10.68 -22.49 -8.69
C VAL A 301 -10.86 -23.99 -8.47
N LYS A 302 -9.84 -24.82 -8.73
CA LYS A 302 -9.88 -26.25 -8.38
C LYS A 302 -10.08 -26.46 -6.88
N ALA A 303 -9.42 -25.65 -6.05
CA ALA A 303 -9.59 -25.68 -4.59
C ALA A 303 -11.01 -25.27 -4.18
N LEU A 304 -11.54 -24.19 -4.76
CA LEU A 304 -12.92 -23.75 -4.54
C LEU A 304 -13.93 -24.83 -4.96
N GLN A 305 -13.75 -25.44 -6.14
CA GLN A 305 -14.63 -26.50 -6.64
C GLN A 305 -14.63 -27.73 -5.74
N ARG A 306 -13.44 -28.13 -5.24
CA ARG A 306 -13.30 -29.20 -4.24
C ARG A 306 -14.06 -28.86 -2.97
N PHE A 307 -13.91 -27.64 -2.47
CA PHE A 307 -14.62 -27.15 -1.29
C PHE A 307 -16.15 -27.16 -1.47
N LEU A 308 -16.62 -26.81 -2.67
CA LEU A 308 -18.05 -26.82 -3.03
C LEU A 308 -18.59 -28.22 -3.38
N GLY A 309 -17.74 -29.25 -3.40
CA GLY A 309 -18.14 -30.63 -3.72
C GLY A 309 -18.53 -30.86 -5.19
N ILE A 310 -17.97 -30.10 -6.13
CA ILE A 310 -18.22 -30.22 -7.57
C ILE A 310 -16.96 -30.66 -8.36
N GLY A 311 -17.12 -30.94 -9.65
CA GLY A 311 -16.00 -31.27 -10.55
C GLY A 311 -14.91 -30.18 -10.57
N GLN A 312 -13.65 -30.59 -10.57
CA GLN A 312 -12.48 -29.71 -10.38
C GLN A 312 -11.78 -29.37 -11.71
N ASP A 313 -12.52 -28.81 -12.68
CA ASP A 313 -11.95 -28.41 -13.98
C ASP A 313 -11.06 -27.15 -13.90
N GLY A 314 -11.11 -26.40 -12.79
CA GLY A 314 -10.38 -25.16 -12.59
C GLY A 314 -10.94 -23.95 -13.35
N LEU A 315 -12.11 -24.09 -13.95
CA LEU A 315 -12.81 -23.03 -14.65
C LEU A 315 -13.89 -22.43 -13.76
N PHE A 316 -13.90 -21.10 -13.67
CA PHE A 316 -14.91 -20.33 -12.94
C PHE A 316 -16.17 -20.18 -13.83
N GLY A 317 -16.69 -21.34 -14.23
CA GLY A 317 -17.85 -21.49 -15.10
C GLY A 317 -19.19 -21.31 -14.38
N GLN A 318 -20.28 -21.30 -15.13
CA GLN A 318 -21.64 -21.14 -14.59
C GLN A 318 -21.97 -22.15 -13.48
N ALA A 319 -21.53 -23.40 -13.62
CA ALA A 319 -21.73 -24.43 -12.59
C ALA A 319 -21.01 -24.08 -11.27
N THR A 320 -19.75 -23.64 -11.36
CA THR A 320 -18.96 -23.15 -10.22
C THR A 320 -19.63 -21.93 -9.57
N ILE A 321 -20.13 -20.98 -10.37
CA ILE A 321 -20.82 -19.79 -9.86
C ILE A 321 -22.11 -20.16 -9.12
N LYS A 322 -22.95 -21.02 -9.70
CA LYS A 322 -24.19 -21.48 -9.03
C LYS A 322 -23.90 -22.22 -7.73
N ALA A 323 -22.89 -23.09 -7.72
CA ALA A 323 -22.48 -23.81 -6.52
C ALA A 323 -21.99 -22.85 -5.43
N LEU A 324 -21.18 -21.85 -5.79
CA LEU A 324 -20.74 -20.81 -4.87
C LEU A 324 -21.92 -20.01 -4.31
N GLN A 325 -22.82 -19.54 -5.17
CA GLN A 325 -24.01 -18.79 -4.76
C GLN A 325 -24.89 -19.59 -3.78
N LYS A 326 -25.08 -20.89 -4.06
CA LYS A 326 -25.80 -21.81 -3.17
C LYS A 326 -25.13 -21.88 -1.80
N HIS A 327 -23.81 -22.04 -1.78
CA HIS A 327 -23.03 -22.12 -0.54
C HIS A 327 -23.06 -20.81 0.28
N LEU A 328 -23.08 -19.68 -0.42
CA LEU A 328 -23.16 -18.35 0.19
C LEU A 328 -24.59 -17.96 0.61
N GLY A 329 -25.61 -18.74 0.24
CA GLY A 329 -27.00 -18.42 0.55
C GLY A 329 -27.53 -17.23 -0.24
N THR A 330 -26.95 -16.92 -1.40
CA THR A 330 -27.38 -15.84 -2.29
C THR A 330 -28.18 -16.39 -3.48
N THR A 331 -28.78 -15.50 -4.28
CA THR A 331 -29.47 -15.87 -5.53
C THR A 331 -28.57 -16.70 -6.44
N GLN A 332 -29.09 -17.84 -6.92
CA GLN A 332 -28.36 -18.83 -7.74
C GLN A 332 -28.56 -18.60 -9.25
N ASP A 333 -28.37 -17.37 -9.72
CA ASP A 333 -28.53 -17.01 -11.14
C ASP A 333 -27.38 -17.51 -12.04
N GLY A 334 -26.27 -17.96 -11.43
CA GLY A 334 -25.09 -18.45 -12.12
C GLY A 334 -24.25 -17.36 -12.77
N ILE A 335 -24.42 -16.09 -12.37
CA ILE A 335 -23.73 -14.93 -12.94
C ILE A 335 -22.99 -14.16 -11.82
N ILE A 336 -21.76 -13.72 -12.12
CA ILE A 336 -21.10 -12.68 -11.34
C ILE A 336 -21.39 -11.33 -12.00
N SER A 337 -22.22 -10.51 -11.34
CA SER A 337 -22.52 -9.12 -11.74
C SER A 337 -21.33 -8.19 -11.48
N PRO A 338 -21.25 -6.99 -12.12
CA PRO A 338 -20.19 -6.01 -11.84
C PRO A 338 -20.07 -5.66 -10.36
N VAL A 339 -21.22 -5.57 -9.69
CA VAL A 339 -21.36 -5.54 -8.23
C VAL A 339 -22.31 -6.68 -7.88
N SER A 340 -21.81 -7.70 -7.21
CA SER A 340 -22.53 -8.95 -6.95
C SER A 340 -22.71 -9.18 -5.45
N ASP A 341 -23.94 -9.48 -5.05
CA ASP A 341 -24.24 -9.83 -3.65
C ASP A 341 -23.54 -11.13 -3.22
N SER A 342 -23.37 -12.08 -4.15
CA SER A 342 -22.58 -13.29 -3.89
C SER A 342 -21.11 -12.97 -3.63
N VAL A 343 -20.54 -12.01 -4.36
CA VAL A 343 -19.17 -11.56 -4.11
C VAL A 343 -19.07 -10.78 -2.80
N ARG A 344 -20.06 -9.95 -2.46
CA ARG A 344 -20.08 -9.24 -1.18
C ARG A 344 -20.13 -10.20 0.00
N GLU A 345 -20.95 -11.23 -0.09
CA GLU A 345 -21.05 -12.28 0.92
C GLU A 345 -19.78 -13.14 0.99
N LEU A 346 -19.18 -13.46 -0.17
CA LEU A 346 -17.87 -14.11 -0.24
C LEU A 346 -16.81 -13.28 0.49
N GLN A 347 -16.74 -11.98 0.22
CA GLN A 347 -15.80 -11.05 0.86
C GLN A 347 -16.02 -11.00 2.37
N ARG A 348 -17.28 -10.94 2.82
CA ARG A 348 -17.64 -10.96 4.25
C ARG A 348 -17.17 -12.24 4.94
N ARG A 349 -17.43 -13.41 4.33
CA ARG A 349 -17.00 -14.70 4.89
C ARG A 349 -15.49 -14.89 4.85
N LEU A 350 -14.83 -14.44 3.79
CA LEU A 350 -13.37 -14.39 3.70
C LEU A 350 -12.78 -13.50 4.80
N ASN A 351 -13.34 -12.32 5.07
CA ASN A 351 -12.89 -11.46 6.17
C ASN A 351 -13.07 -12.12 7.55
N ALA A 352 -14.14 -12.90 7.72
CA ALA A 352 -14.39 -13.66 8.95
C ALA A 352 -13.63 -15.01 9.01
N ASN A 353 -12.92 -15.38 7.93
CA ASN A 353 -12.27 -16.69 7.76
C ASN A 353 -13.23 -17.88 7.96
N LYS A 354 -14.47 -17.76 7.48
CA LYS A 354 -15.58 -18.73 7.67
C LYS A 354 -16.29 -19.03 6.35
N LEU A 355 -15.52 -19.33 5.32
CA LEU A 355 -16.08 -19.68 4.02
C LEU A 355 -16.77 -21.02 4.09
#